data_AF-A0A2W4P049-F1
#
_entry.id   AF-A0A2W4P049-F1
#
_cell.length_a   1.000
_cell.length_b   1.000
_cell.length_c   1.000
_cell.angle_alpha   90.00
_cell.angle_beta   90.00
_cell.angle_gamma   90.00
#
_symmetry.space_group_name_H-M   'P 1'
#
loop_
_entity.id
_entity.type
_entity.pdbx_description
1 polymer ?
#
loop_
_entity_poly.entity_id
_entity_poly.type
_entity_poly.pdbx_seq_one_letter_code
_entity_poly.pdbx_strand_id
1 'polypeptide(L)'
;MTLIVTTWQRPVKAWLFPPAGLAKFEQMCYYRRSCGGQFPPWFSGRWHTMKPKDVKRLQRLARGLRVRPIAKDMLVVESKSSASGHHIVTIHYDENGTLRCRCSCAWAAHGGYGCSHVMAALAYLAEKRRRAISFWPTREDAERQRNRMLRLVGSQSDDENGLWITTRPLRQPA
;
A
#
# COMPACT_ATOMS: atom_id res chain seq x y z
N MET A 1 -54.69 -27.88 17.66
CA MET A 1 -53.73 -27.32 18.64
C MET A 1 -52.40 -27.16 17.93
N THR A 2 -52.05 -25.93 17.58
CA THR A 2 -50.92 -25.60 16.69
C THR A 2 -49.68 -25.32 17.53
N LEU A 3 -48.67 -26.19 17.45
CA LEU A 3 -47.39 -26.00 18.13
C LEU A 3 -46.50 -25.08 17.27
N ILE A 4 -46.25 -23.87 17.77
CA ILE A 4 -45.34 -22.89 17.17
C ILE A 4 -43.92 -23.23 17.63
N VAL A 5 -43.06 -23.59 16.67
CA VAL A 5 -41.62 -23.77 16.89
C VAL A 5 -40.98 -22.39 17.03
N THR A 6 -40.66 -21.99 18.26
CA THR A 6 -39.84 -20.80 18.54
C THR A 6 -38.37 -21.14 18.34
N THR A 7 -37.86 -20.90 17.14
CA THR A 7 -36.41 -20.86 16.89
C THR A 7 -35.80 -19.68 17.65
N TRP A 8 -34.94 -19.98 18.63
CA TRP A 8 -34.11 -19.02 19.33
C TRP A 8 -33.10 -18.36 18.36
N GLN A 9 -33.45 -17.17 17.87
CA GLN A 9 -32.47 -16.26 17.27
C GLN A 9 -31.54 -15.75 18.37
N ARG A 10 -30.27 -16.18 18.33
CA ARG A 10 -29.20 -15.64 19.17
C ARG A 10 -29.03 -14.14 18.86
N PRO A 11 -29.00 -13.24 19.85
CA PRO A 11 -28.84 -11.81 19.60
C PRO A 11 -27.45 -11.52 19.05
N VAL A 12 -27.42 -10.80 17.92
CA VAL A 12 -26.27 -10.41 17.10
C VAL A 12 -25.29 -9.44 17.80
N LYS A 13 -25.38 -9.27 19.13
CA LYS A 13 -24.69 -8.20 19.87
C LYS A 13 -23.24 -8.50 20.26
N ALA A 14 -22.78 -9.75 20.17
CA ALA A 14 -21.45 -10.14 20.64
C ALA A 14 -20.26 -9.71 19.74
N TRP A 15 -20.52 -9.22 18.53
CA TRP A 15 -19.47 -8.91 17.55
C TRP A 15 -19.13 -7.41 17.41
N LEU A 16 -19.83 -6.54 18.15
CA LEU A 16 -19.77 -5.09 17.94
C LEU A 16 -18.80 -4.33 18.83
N PHE A 17 -18.12 -5.00 19.76
CA PHE A 17 -17.12 -4.36 20.63
C PHE A 17 -15.81 -5.15 20.65
N PRO A 18 -14.65 -4.50 20.42
CA PRO A 18 -13.35 -5.13 20.58
C PRO A 18 -13.13 -5.45 22.07
N PRO A 19 -12.35 -6.51 22.39
CA PRO A 19 -12.00 -6.80 23.77
C PRO A 19 -11.28 -5.61 24.42
N ALA A 20 -11.61 -5.35 25.70
CA ALA A 20 -11.03 -4.25 26.45
C ALA A 20 -9.51 -4.41 26.60
N GLY A 21 -8.75 -3.31 26.46
CA GLY A 21 -7.29 -3.31 26.59
C GLY A 21 -6.51 -3.33 25.27
N LEU A 22 -7.18 -3.46 24.12
CA LEU A 22 -6.54 -3.36 22.81
C LEU A 22 -6.10 -1.93 22.50
N ALA A 23 -4.90 -1.79 21.92
CA ALA A 23 -4.47 -0.51 21.38
C ALA A 23 -5.42 -0.07 20.25
N LYS A 24 -5.56 1.25 20.04
CA LYS A 24 -6.47 1.82 19.03
C LYS A 24 -6.31 1.18 17.63
N PHE A 25 -5.09 0.75 17.30
CA PHE A 25 -4.74 0.03 16.08
C PHE A 25 -5.36 -1.39 16.00
N GLU A 26 -5.38 -2.13 17.10
CA GLU A 26 -5.92 -3.49 17.16
C GLU A 26 -7.46 -3.48 17.16
N GLN A 27 -8.06 -2.51 17.86
CA GLN A 27 -9.51 -2.25 17.79
C GLN A 27 -9.96 -1.97 16.35
N MET A 28 -9.17 -1.21 15.58
CA MET A 28 -9.44 -0.88 14.19
C MET A 28 -9.35 -2.11 13.26
N CYS A 29 -8.40 -3.01 13.49
CA CYS A 29 -8.28 -4.27 12.76
C CYS A 29 -9.46 -5.22 13.02
N TYR A 30 -9.99 -5.22 14.25
CA TYR A 30 -11.19 -5.97 14.63
C TYR A 30 -12.42 -5.48 13.87
N TYR A 31 -12.73 -4.18 13.90
CA TYR A 31 -13.92 -3.64 13.24
C TYR A 31 -13.91 -3.83 11.71
N ARG A 32 -12.76 -3.69 11.06
CA ARG A 32 -12.68 -3.87 9.61
C ARG A 32 -12.90 -5.32 9.15
N ARG A 33 -12.45 -6.29 9.95
CA ARG A 33 -12.65 -7.72 9.68
C ARG A 33 -14.10 -8.12 9.94
N SER A 34 -14.75 -7.51 10.94
CA SER A 34 -16.10 -7.86 11.37
C SER A 34 -17.23 -7.15 10.62
N CYS A 35 -17.01 -5.95 10.07
CA CYS A 35 -18.08 -5.12 9.50
C CYS A 35 -18.03 -4.95 7.97
N GLY A 36 -17.29 -5.79 7.24
CA GLY A 36 -17.26 -5.74 5.77
C GLY A 36 -16.80 -4.39 5.17
N GLY A 37 -16.10 -3.56 5.95
CA GLY A 37 -15.68 -2.22 5.53
C GLY A 37 -16.65 -1.07 5.84
N GLN A 38 -17.82 -1.31 6.44
CA GLN A 38 -18.68 -0.25 6.97
C GLN A 38 -18.26 0.08 8.41
N PHE A 39 -17.66 1.26 8.60
CA PHE A 39 -17.32 1.77 9.94
C PHE A 39 -18.52 2.49 10.57
N PRO A 40 -18.66 2.48 11.91
CA PRO A 40 -19.74 3.19 12.59
C PRO A 40 -19.76 4.70 12.27
N PRO A 41 -20.93 5.35 12.23
CA PRO A 41 -21.09 6.75 11.79
C PRO A 41 -20.42 7.80 12.70
N TRP A 42 -20.06 7.43 13.94
CA TRP A 42 -19.29 8.27 14.86
C TRP A 42 -17.77 8.09 14.71
N PHE A 43 -17.32 7.15 13.86
CA PHE A 43 -15.92 6.96 13.49
C PHE A 43 -15.56 7.95 12.37
N SER A 44 -15.58 9.25 12.68
CA SER A 44 -15.26 10.37 11.78
C SER A 44 -13.76 10.54 11.49
N GLY A 45 -13.01 9.45 11.51
CA GLY A 45 -11.62 9.46 11.07
C GLY A 45 -11.58 9.64 9.57
N ARG A 46 -11.30 10.86 9.10
CA ARG A 46 -10.69 11.09 7.78
C ARG A 46 -9.55 10.08 7.68
N TRP A 47 -9.71 9.06 6.84
CA TRP A 47 -8.66 8.07 6.57
C TRP A 47 -7.53 8.83 5.89
N HIS A 48 -6.67 9.46 6.69
CA HIS A 48 -5.46 10.06 6.20
C HIS A 48 -4.71 8.96 5.50
N THR A 49 -4.61 9.06 4.18
CA THR A 49 -3.81 8.18 3.34
C THR A 49 -2.47 8.00 4.04
N MET A 50 -2.16 6.78 4.47
CA MET A 50 -0.99 6.58 5.31
C MET A 50 0.27 6.76 4.46
N LYS A 51 0.95 7.89 4.67
CA LYS A 51 2.24 8.20 4.06
C LYS A 51 3.35 7.44 4.79
N PRO A 52 4.29 6.81 4.08
CA PRO A 52 5.41 6.16 4.73
C PRO A 52 6.31 7.22 5.39
N LYS A 53 6.54 7.07 6.69
CA LYS A 53 7.42 7.96 7.48
C LYS A 53 8.89 7.77 7.08
N ASP A 54 9.35 6.53 7.02
CA ASP A 54 10.76 6.20 6.76
C ASP A 54 10.99 5.69 5.32
N VAL A 55 10.92 6.59 4.34
CA VAL A 55 11.07 6.26 2.92
C VAL A 55 12.42 5.58 2.61
N LYS A 56 13.53 6.05 3.20
CA LYS A 56 14.87 5.45 2.97
C LYS A 56 15.02 4.06 3.58
N ARG A 57 14.37 3.80 4.73
CA ARG A 57 14.33 2.45 5.33
C ARG A 57 13.58 1.49 4.42
N LEU A 58 12.42 1.89 3.92
CA LEU A 58 11.63 1.09 2.99
C LEU A 58 12.37 0.81 1.68
N GLN A 59 13.13 1.78 1.15
CA GLN A 59 14.00 1.55 0.00
C GLN A 59 15.07 0.50 0.26
N ARG A 60 15.71 0.53 1.43
CA ARG A 60 16.72 -0.48 1.81
C ARG A 60 16.09 -1.87 1.86
N LEU A 61 14.91 -2.00 2.47
CA LEU A 61 14.16 -3.26 2.52
C LEU A 61 13.76 -3.72 1.11
N ALA A 62 13.31 -2.81 0.25
CA ALA A 62 12.89 -3.09 -1.11
C ALA A 62 14.00 -3.74 -1.96
N ARG A 63 15.27 -3.33 -1.77
CA ARG A 63 16.44 -3.94 -2.45
C ARG A 63 16.63 -5.42 -2.08
N GLY A 64 16.12 -5.83 -0.93
CA GLY A 64 16.17 -7.20 -0.45
C GLY A 64 15.08 -8.10 -1.02
N LEU A 65 14.10 -7.57 -1.75
CA LEU A 65 12.95 -8.34 -2.25
C LEU A 65 13.21 -8.89 -3.65
N ARG A 66 12.58 -10.01 -3.98
CA ARG A 66 12.57 -10.57 -5.34
C ARG A 66 11.29 -10.15 -6.04
N VAL A 67 11.39 -9.78 -7.31
CA VAL A 67 10.24 -9.32 -8.11
C VAL A 67 10.13 -10.18 -9.36
N ARG A 68 8.92 -10.65 -9.65
CA ARG A 68 8.60 -11.41 -10.87
C ARG A 68 7.38 -10.79 -11.56
N PRO A 69 7.45 -10.43 -12.84
CA PRO A 69 6.27 -9.98 -13.57
C PRO A 69 5.34 -11.16 -13.84
N ILE A 70 4.03 -10.99 -13.59
CA ILE A 70 2.98 -11.94 -14.02
C ILE A 70 2.31 -11.43 -15.28
N ALA A 71 2.01 -10.13 -15.33
CA ALA A 71 1.37 -9.47 -16.46
C ALA A 71 2.04 -8.12 -16.74
N LYS A 72 1.57 -7.41 -17.76
CA LYS A 72 2.10 -6.10 -18.16
C LYS A 72 2.12 -5.09 -17.00
N ASP A 73 1.04 -5.07 -16.21
CA ASP A 73 0.81 -4.11 -15.13
C ASP A 73 0.75 -4.76 -13.74
N MET A 74 1.08 -6.06 -13.65
CA MET A 74 1.05 -6.82 -12.39
C MET A 74 2.36 -7.54 -12.12
N LEU A 75 2.90 -7.33 -10.94
CA LEU A 75 4.13 -7.94 -10.46
C LEU A 75 3.89 -8.64 -9.13
N VAL A 76 4.52 -9.79 -8.94
CA VAL A 76 4.64 -10.43 -7.64
C VAL A 76 5.95 -10.03 -7.01
N VAL A 77 5.87 -9.68 -5.72
CA VAL A 77 7.00 -9.37 -4.88
C VAL A 77 7.08 -10.40 -3.77
N GLU A 78 8.24 -11.01 -3.63
CA GLU A 78 8.51 -12.10 -2.70
C GLU A 78 9.59 -11.66 -1.71
N SER A 79 9.38 -11.95 -0.44
CA SER A 79 10.44 -11.81 0.54
C SER A 79 11.47 -12.92 0.36
N LYS A 80 12.77 -12.59 0.46
CA LYS A 80 13.84 -13.61 0.46
C LYS A 80 13.79 -14.51 1.70
N SER A 81 13.19 -14.04 2.80
CA SER A 81 13.18 -14.73 4.10
C SER A 81 11.96 -15.59 4.36
N SER A 82 10.90 -15.51 3.54
CA SER A 82 9.69 -16.32 3.72
C SER A 82 9.11 -16.77 2.39
N ALA A 83 9.11 -18.08 2.15
CA ALA A 83 8.59 -18.70 0.93
C ALA A 83 7.06 -18.53 0.76
N SER A 84 6.34 -18.19 1.84
CA SER A 84 4.88 -18.06 1.86
C SER A 84 4.37 -16.61 1.77
N GLY A 85 5.26 -15.63 1.65
CA GLY A 85 4.92 -14.20 1.60
C GLY A 85 4.96 -13.61 0.20
N HIS A 86 4.06 -14.03 -0.70
CA HIS A 86 3.91 -13.41 -2.01
C HIS A 86 2.92 -12.23 -1.94
N HIS A 87 3.35 -11.06 -2.38
CA HIS A 87 2.50 -9.88 -2.49
C HIS A 87 2.32 -9.47 -3.95
N ILE A 88 1.07 -9.21 -4.34
CA ILE A 88 0.73 -8.78 -5.70
C ILE A 88 0.70 -7.27 -5.71
N VAL A 89 1.44 -6.68 -6.65
CA VAL A 89 1.50 -5.24 -6.90
C VAL A 89 0.98 -4.95 -8.29
N THR A 90 -0.06 -4.12 -8.36
CA THR A 90 -0.62 -3.61 -9.61
C THR A 90 -0.20 -2.16 -9.80
N ILE A 91 0.28 -1.81 -10.99
CA ILE A 91 0.81 -0.49 -11.31
C ILE A 91 0.05 0.08 -12.50
N HIS A 92 -0.56 1.25 -12.31
CA HIS A 92 -1.20 2.01 -13.36
C HIS A 92 -0.43 3.29 -13.63
N TYR A 93 -0.12 3.51 -14.90
CA TYR A 93 0.53 4.72 -15.39
C TYR A 93 -0.54 5.68 -15.90
N ASP A 94 -0.56 6.89 -15.34
CA ASP A 94 -1.39 7.98 -15.83
C ASP A 94 -0.57 8.87 -16.78
N GLU A 95 -1.24 9.50 -17.76
CA GLU A 95 -0.61 10.31 -18.81
C GLU A 95 0.11 11.54 -18.22
N ASN A 96 -0.38 12.03 -17.09
CA ASN A 96 0.17 13.17 -16.34
C ASN A 96 1.48 12.86 -15.58
N GLY A 97 2.14 11.74 -15.86
CA GLY A 97 3.34 11.30 -15.12
C GLY A 97 3.05 10.90 -13.67
N THR A 98 1.78 10.64 -13.36
CA THR A 98 1.33 10.14 -12.05
C THR A 98 1.26 8.62 -12.09
N LEU A 99 1.76 7.98 -11.03
CA LEU A 99 1.75 6.54 -10.82
C LEU A 99 0.75 6.21 -9.73
N ARG A 100 -0.15 5.29 -10.04
CA ARG A 100 -1.09 4.72 -9.07
C ARG A 100 -0.71 3.26 -8.85
N CYS A 101 -0.26 2.94 -7.65
CA CYS A 101 0.15 1.57 -7.31
C CYS A 101 -0.74 1.02 -6.21
N ARG A 102 -1.18 -0.22 -6.37
CA ARG A 102 -1.90 -0.97 -5.34
C ARG A 102 -1.11 -2.21 -4.98
N CYS A 103 -0.98 -2.50 -3.69
CA CYS A 103 -0.35 -3.71 -3.19
C CYS A 103 -1.37 -4.52 -2.39
N SER A 104 -1.21 -5.84 -2.33
CA SER A 104 -2.05 -6.72 -1.50
C SER A 104 -1.63 -6.80 -0.02
N CYS A 105 -0.61 -6.03 0.39
CA CYS A 105 -0.12 -6.05 1.77
C CYS A 105 -1.05 -5.29 2.73
N ALA A 106 -0.93 -5.56 4.04
CA ALA A 106 -1.74 -4.90 5.07
C ALA A 106 -1.65 -3.37 4.99
N TRP A 107 -0.45 -2.81 4.75
CA TRP A 107 -0.26 -1.36 4.57
C TRP A 107 -1.20 -0.77 3.51
N ALA A 108 -1.23 -1.39 2.33
CA ALA A 108 -2.07 -0.96 1.24
C ALA A 108 -3.54 -1.29 1.47
N ALA A 109 -3.84 -2.38 2.20
CA ALA A 109 -5.18 -2.62 2.69
C ALA A 109 -5.64 -1.42 3.53
N HIS A 110 -4.83 -0.87 4.43
CA HIS A 110 -5.17 0.29 5.26
C HIS A 110 -5.11 1.65 4.53
N GLY A 111 -5.13 1.67 3.20
CA GLY A 111 -5.09 2.91 2.41
C GLY A 111 -3.70 3.55 2.32
N GLY A 112 -2.65 2.85 2.76
CA GLY A 112 -1.27 3.30 2.59
C GLY A 112 -0.75 3.08 1.17
N TYR A 113 0.15 3.94 0.71
CA TYR A 113 0.84 3.80 -0.57
C TYR A 113 2.36 3.79 -0.35
N GLY A 114 3.12 3.41 -1.39
CA GLY A 114 4.59 3.43 -1.32
C GLY A 114 5.19 2.46 -0.29
N CYS A 115 4.59 1.27 -0.10
CA CYS A 115 5.23 0.22 0.71
C CYS A 115 6.52 -0.28 0.05
N SER A 116 7.35 -1.00 0.81
CA SER A 116 8.58 -1.63 0.30
C SER A 116 8.34 -2.50 -0.94
N HIS A 117 7.20 -3.21 -1.01
CA HIS A 117 6.84 -4.02 -2.17
C HIS A 117 6.62 -3.16 -3.44
N VAL A 118 5.88 -2.04 -3.32
CA VAL A 118 5.68 -1.10 -4.43
C VAL A 118 7.00 -0.50 -4.88
N MET A 119 7.87 -0.12 -3.93
CA MET A 119 9.19 0.40 -4.25
C MET A 119 10.05 -0.63 -5.01
N ALA A 120 10.00 -1.90 -4.60
CA ALA A 120 10.72 -2.98 -5.27
C ALA A 120 10.18 -3.22 -6.69
N ALA A 121 8.86 -3.26 -6.84
CA ALA A 121 8.21 -3.46 -8.14
C ALA A 121 8.55 -2.32 -9.12
N LEU A 122 8.50 -1.07 -8.66
CA LEU A 122 8.90 0.09 -9.47
C LEU A 122 10.38 0.07 -9.81
N ALA A 123 11.25 -0.33 -8.87
CA ALA A 123 12.68 -0.43 -9.12
C ALA A 123 13.00 -1.47 -10.19
N TYR A 124 12.34 -2.63 -10.13
CA TYR A 124 12.45 -3.67 -11.14
C TYR A 124 12.01 -3.18 -12.53
N LEU A 125 10.87 -2.49 -12.63
CA LEU A 125 10.40 -1.93 -13.91
C LEU A 125 11.34 -0.85 -14.45
N ALA A 126 11.92 -0.02 -13.58
CA ALA A 126 12.88 1.00 -13.97
C ALA A 126 14.19 0.37 -14.48
N GLU A 127 14.69 -0.65 -13.80
CA GLU A 127 15.88 -1.39 -14.19
C GLU A 127 15.71 -2.05 -15.56
N LYS A 128 14.54 -2.65 -15.82
CA LYS A 128 14.19 -3.17 -17.16
C LYS A 128 14.24 -2.10 -18.25
N ARG A 129 13.96 -0.83 -17.90
CA ARG A 129 14.08 0.34 -18.78
C ARG A 129 15.46 1.02 -18.71
N ARG A 130 16.46 0.35 -18.13
CA ARG A 130 17.83 0.85 -17.93
C ARG A 130 17.88 2.19 -17.17
N ARG A 131 17.02 2.33 -16.16
CA ARG A 131 16.95 3.50 -15.29
C ARG A 131 17.04 3.07 -13.84
N ALA A 132 17.65 3.92 -13.02
CA ALA A 132 17.61 3.79 -11.57
C ALA A 132 16.62 4.81 -11.00
N ILE A 133 15.90 4.43 -9.96
CA ILE A 133 14.93 5.28 -9.29
C ILE A 133 15.30 5.54 -7.84
N SER A 134 14.97 6.73 -7.38
CA SER A 134 15.07 7.15 -5.98
C SER A 134 13.74 7.76 -5.56
N PHE A 135 13.31 7.46 -4.33
CA PHE A 135 12.10 8.02 -3.74
C PHE A 135 12.43 9.08 -2.70
N TRP A 136 11.56 10.08 -2.62
CA TRP A 136 11.64 11.26 -1.77
C TRP A 136 10.28 11.54 -1.12
N PRO A 137 10.27 11.97 0.15
CA PRO A 137 9.03 12.29 0.86
C PRO A 137 8.41 13.61 0.41
N THR A 138 9.21 14.58 -0.05
CA THR A 138 8.79 15.93 -0.44
C THR A 138 9.19 16.23 -1.88
N ARG A 139 8.53 17.22 -2.48
CA ARG A 139 8.77 17.62 -3.87
C ARG A 139 10.11 18.34 -3.99
N GLU A 140 10.38 19.20 -3.03
CA GLU A 140 11.56 20.07 -2.97
C GLU A 140 12.84 19.23 -2.92
N ASP A 141 12.85 18.13 -2.16
CA ASP A 141 14.00 17.22 -2.10
C ASP A 141 14.24 16.48 -3.43
N ALA A 142 13.16 16.17 -4.16
CA ALA A 142 13.22 15.53 -5.47
C ALA A 142 13.71 16.51 -6.55
N GLU A 143 13.24 17.77 -6.52
CA GLU A 143 13.61 18.80 -7.49
C GLU A 143 15.10 19.15 -7.42
N ARG A 144 15.70 19.15 -6.22
CA ARG A 144 17.15 19.33 -6.04
C ARG A 144 17.99 18.33 -6.84
N GLN A 145 17.44 17.16 -7.18
CA GLN A 145 18.16 16.14 -7.95
C GLN A 145 18.23 16.43 -9.45
N ARG A 146 17.50 17.43 -9.98
CA ARG A 146 17.50 17.85 -11.40
C ARG A 146 17.31 16.70 -12.40
N ASN A 147 16.53 15.69 -12.00
CA ASN A 147 16.25 14.49 -12.79
C ASN A 147 14.78 14.43 -13.17
N ARG A 148 14.42 13.62 -14.18
CA ARG A 148 13.01 13.41 -14.54
C ARG A 148 12.23 12.86 -13.35
N MET A 149 11.14 13.54 -13.01
CA MET A 149 10.35 13.31 -11.82
C MET A 149 9.01 12.65 -12.17
N LEU A 150 8.57 11.72 -11.32
CA LEU A 150 7.27 11.07 -11.36
C LEU A 150 6.63 11.19 -9.97
N ARG A 151 5.31 11.21 -9.92
CA ARG A 151 4.56 11.31 -8.66
C ARG A 151 3.83 10.01 -8.37
N LEU A 152 4.06 9.44 -7.20
CA LEU A 152 3.33 8.29 -6.69
C LEU A 152 2.20 8.76 -5.78
N VAL A 153 0.96 8.51 -6.19
CA VAL A 153 -0.24 8.88 -5.42
C VAL A 153 -0.95 7.63 -4.89
N GLY A 154 -1.65 7.82 -3.77
CA GLY A 154 -2.56 6.81 -3.22
C GLY A 154 -3.86 6.70 -4.00
N SER A 155 -4.83 5.96 -3.45
CA SER A 155 -6.15 5.83 -4.06
C SER A 155 -6.96 7.12 -4.04
N GLN A 156 -6.66 8.05 -3.13
CA GLN A 156 -7.26 9.38 -3.09
C GLN A 156 -6.37 10.34 -3.88
N SER A 157 -6.96 11.00 -4.89
CA SER A 157 -6.29 11.81 -5.90
C SER A 157 -5.70 13.13 -5.39
N ASP A 158 -6.15 13.57 -4.21
CA ASP A 158 -5.99 14.97 -3.77
C ASP A 158 -4.89 15.16 -2.72
N ASP A 159 -4.08 14.14 -2.47
CA ASP A 159 -2.93 14.29 -1.58
C ASP A 159 -1.82 15.08 -2.30
N GLU A 160 -1.73 16.38 -2.01
CA GLU A 160 -0.50 17.18 -2.17
C GLU A 160 0.73 16.50 -1.53
N ASN A 161 0.49 15.52 -0.65
CA ASN A 161 1.45 14.76 0.11
C ASN A 161 2.01 13.49 -0.56
N GLY A 162 1.84 13.30 -1.88
CA GLY A 162 2.36 12.14 -2.62
C GLY A 162 3.88 11.88 -2.45
N LEU A 163 4.32 10.67 -2.84
CA LEU A 163 5.74 10.33 -2.87
C LEU A 163 6.34 10.75 -4.22
N TRP A 164 7.53 11.35 -4.18
CA TRP A 164 8.20 11.82 -5.38
C TRP A 164 9.28 10.83 -5.79
N ILE A 165 9.35 10.53 -7.09
CA ILE A 165 10.28 9.57 -7.65
C ILE A 165 11.15 10.31 -8.66
N THR A 166 12.46 10.29 -8.45
CA THR A 166 13.42 10.77 -9.45
C THR A 166 14.01 9.58 -10.19
N THR A 167 14.17 9.73 -11.50
CA THR A 167 14.71 8.70 -12.39
C THR A 167 16.01 9.18 -13.02
N ARG A 168 17.07 8.36 -12.93
CA ARG A 168 18.36 8.61 -13.58
C ARG A 168 18.65 7.53 -14.62
N PRO A 169 19.25 7.87 -15.78
CA PRO A 169 19.72 6.86 -16.71
C PRO A 169 20.85 6.06 -16.06
N LEU A 170 20.83 4.73 -16.21
CA LEU A 170 21.97 3.90 -15.85
C LEU A 170 22.99 3.95 -17.01
N ARG A 171 24.23 4.32 -16.69
CA ARG A 171 25.34 4.28 -17.64
C ARG A 171 25.58 2.82 -18.01
N GLN A 172 25.73 2.52 -19.31
CA GLN A 172 26.08 1.17 -19.73
C GLN A 172 27.45 0.80 -19.12
N PRO A 173 27.63 -0.42 -18.60
CA PRO A 173 28.99 -0.94 -18.46
C PRO A 173 29.60 -0.96 -19.88
N ALA A 174 30.78 -0.35 -20.01
CA ALA A 174 31.55 -0.35 -21.25
C ALA A 174 31.94 -1.77 -21.66
#